data_AF-A0A9R0SND4-F1
#
_entry.id   AF-A0A9R0SND4-F1
#
_cell.length_a   1.000
_cell.length_b   1.000
_cell.length_c   1.000
_cell.angle_alpha   90.00
_cell.angle_beta   90.00
_cell.angle_gamma   90.00
#
_symmetry.space_group_name_H-M   'P 1'
#
loop_
_entity.id
_entity.type
_entity.pdbx_description
1 polymer ?
#
loop_
_entity_poly.entity_id
_entity_poly.type
_entity_poly.pdbx_seq_one_letter_code
_entity_poly.pdbx_strand_id
1 'polypeptide(L)'
;MVIGEMDAAQVAAYFRGKNVLITGATGFLGKVLLEKILRIQPDVRKLFLLVRATDDESARRRVQTEVTGREIFQVLREKHGKGFEDFIEEKVCPLAGDVMYEDFGLDTAKLKEVSKDVDIIVNGAATTNFYERYDVSFDTNVLGAKQICAFANKCTKLKMLLHVSTAYVSGEQEGLILEKPFMMGGTLREGTHLDIESELNLIKHTQIELKANCATDKAERKTMKELGLKRARHFGWPNTYVFTKAMGEMLLGHLRGDLPVVIIRPSIITSLLKEPLPGWMEGVRTIDSVFLGYAKQALKFFLVDPNTIMDVVSLHPHIENFKSTTHKTQPSLDRFRGTWW
;
A
#
# COMPACT_ATOMS: atom_id res chain seq x y z
N MET A 1 -31.89 7.90 -3.38
CA MET A 1 -31.77 6.45 -3.07
C MET A 1 -30.79 6.37 -1.91
N VAL A 2 -31.26 5.99 -0.72
CA VAL A 2 -30.44 5.95 0.50
C VAL A 2 -29.32 4.93 0.28
N ILE A 3 -28.08 5.39 0.24
CA ILE A 3 -26.91 4.53 0.07
C ILE A 3 -26.67 3.88 1.44
N GLY A 4 -27.19 2.67 1.64
CA GLY A 4 -27.10 1.93 2.90
C GLY A 4 -25.65 1.69 3.32
N GLU A 5 -25.39 1.87 4.62
CA GLU A 5 -24.14 1.48 5.28
C GLU A 5 -23.87 0.00 5.03
N MET A 6 -22.65 -0.34 4.60
CA MET A 6 -22.24 -1.75 4.53
C MET A 6 -21.79 -2.18 5.93
N ASP A 7 -22.51 -3.15 6.48
CA ASP A 7 -22.21 -3.77 7.77
C ASP A 7 -20.86 -4.51 7.72
N ALA A 8 -20.04 -4.39 8.76
CA ALA A 8 -18.77 -5.09 8.91
C ALA A 8 -18.91 -6.62 8.69
N ALA A 9 -20.07 -7.19 9.04
CA ALA A 9 -20.38 -8.60 8.77
C ALA A 9 -20.48 -8.91 7.26
N GLN A 10 -21.00 -7.98 6.44
CA GLN A 10 -21.07 -8.15 4.98
C GLN A 10 -19.67 -8.12 4.36
N VAL A 11 -18.80 -7.24 4.85
CA VAL A 11 -17.41 -7.17 4.35
C VAL A 11 -16.64 -8.43 4.73
N ALA A 12 -16.78 -8.91 5.98
CA ALA A 12 -16.22 -10.19 6.38
C ALA A 12 -16.76 -11.33 5.50
N ALA A 13 -18.06 -11.37 5.23
CA ALA A 13 -18.67 -12.37 4.36
C ALA A 13 -18.15 -12.32 2.91
N TYR A 14 -17.73 -11.16 2.42
CA TYR A 14 -17.16 -11.01 1.08
C TYR A 14 -15.86 -11.82 0.88
N PHE A 15 -15.08 -12.02 1.94
CA PHE A 15 -13.84 -12.81 1.90
C PHE A 15 -14.07 -14.33 2.03
N ARG A 16 -15.28 -14.78 2.35
CA ARG A 16 -15.59 -16.21 2.50
C ARG A 16 -15.34 -16.96 1.20
N GLY A 17 -14.56 -18.04 1.28
CA GLY A 17 -14.24 -18.90 0.14
C GLY A 17 -13.39 -18.23 -0.94
N LYS A 18 -12.90 -17.01 -0.71
CA LYS A 18 -12.11 -16.23 -1.67
C LYS A 18 -10.62 -16.49 -1.52
N ASN A 19 -9.91 -16.40 -2.64
CA ASN A 19 -8.46 -16.32 -2.62
C ASN A 19 -8.01 -14.86 -2.76
N VAL A 20 -7.11 -14.44 -1.90
CA VAL A 20 -6.64 -13.05 -1.81
C VAL A 20 -5.14 -12.99 -2.02
N LEU A 21 -4.68 -12.18 -2.97
CA LEU A 21 -3.26 -11.82 -3.09
C LEU A 21 -3.01 -10.51 -2.34
N ILE A 22 -2.07 -10.51 -1.39
CA ILE A 22 -1.66 -9.33 -0.64
C ILE A 22 -0.19 -9.04 -0.94
N THR A 23 0.09 -7.83 -1.42
CA THR A 23 1.45 -7.29 -1.48
C THR A 23 1.69 -6.35 -0.31
N GLY A 24 2.94 -6.30 0.19
CA GLY A 24 3.26 -5.49 1.37
C GLY A 24 2.76 -6.09 2.69
N ALA A 25 2.53 -7.40 2.75
CA ALA A 25 2.13 -8.12 3.95
C ALA A 25 3.16 -8.02 5.10
N THR A 26 4.42 -7.78 4.77
CA THR A 26 5.50 -7.49 5.74
C THR A 26 5.52 -6.03 6.22
N GLY A 27 4.61 -5.19 5.76
CA GLY A 27 4.37 -3.85 6.31
C GLY A 27 3.31 -3.85 7.42
N PHE A 28 3.12 -2.69 8.07
CA PHE A 28 2.22 -2.54 9.21
C PHE A 28 0.77 -2.83 8.82
N LEU A 29 0.27 -2.09 7.83
CA LEU A 29 -1.10 -2.22 7.35
C LEU A 29 -1.38 -3.63 6.79
N GLY A 30 -0.42 -4.22 6.09
CA GLY A 30 -0.53 -5.57 5.55
C GLY A 30 -0.71 -6.63 6.65
N LYS A 31 0.03 -6.53 7.76
CA LYS A 31 -0.13 -7.42 8.92
C LYS A 31 -1.51 -7.28 9.56
N VAL A 32 -1.94 -6.04 9.78
CA VAL A 32 -3.25 -5.75 10.39
C VAL A 32 -4.37 -6.32 9.53
N LEU A 33 -4.30 -6.10 8.21
CA LEU A 33 -5.27 -6.65 7.27
C LEU A 33 -5.28 -8.19 7.30
N LEU A 34 -4.10 -8.82 7.23
CA LEU A 34 -3.98 -10.27 7.24
C LEU A 34 -4.53 -10.89 8.54
N GLU A 35 -4.12 -10.34 9.70
CA GLU A 35 -4.63 -10.77 11.01
C GLU A 35 -6.15 -10.64 11.07
N LYS A 36 -6.67 -9.48 10.64
CA LYS A 36 -8.11 -9.21 10.70
C LYS A 36 -8.89 -10.20 9.85
N ILE A 37 -8.47 -10.45 8.61
CA ILE A 37 -9.11 -11.44 7.71
C ILE A 37 -9.13 -12.81 8.38
N LEU A 38 -7.98 -13.31 8.85
CA LEU A 38 -7.88 -14.63 9.48
C LEU A 38 -8.72 -14.75 10.76
N ARG A 39 -8.82 -13.68 11.54
CA ARG A 39 -9.56 -13.67 12.81
C ARG A 39 -11.07 -13.62 12.61
N ILE A 40 -11.57 -12.78 11.71
CA ILE A 40 -13.01 -12.54 11.52
C ILE A 40 -13.63 -13.39 10.42
N GLN A 41 -12.84 -13.84 9.45
CA GLN A 41 -13.29 -14.69 8.35
C GLN A 41 -12.35 -15.88 8.17
N PRO A 42 -12.40 -16.87 9.09
CA PRO A 42 -11.57 -18.07 8.99
C PRO A 42 -11.92 -18.93 7.76
N ASP A 43 -13.08 -18.73 7.12
CA ASP A 43 -13.48 -19.44 5.90
C ASP A 43 -12.91 -18.80 4.62
N VAL A 44 -12.00 -17.82 4.74
CA VAL A 44 -11.17 -17.41 3.60
C VAL A 44 -10.43 -18.64 3.06
N ARG A 45 -10.34 -18.77 1.73
CA ARG A 45 -9.80 -19.99 1.13
C ARG A 45 -8.28 -20.01 1.20
N LYS A 46 -7.62 -19.02 0.57
CA LYS A 46 -6.17 -18.90 0.58
C LYS A 46 -5.75 -17.43 0.52
N LEU A 47 -4.71 -17.10 1.28
CA LEU A 47 -4.06 -15.79 1.33
C LEU A 47 -2.66 -15.93 0.74
N PHE A 48 -2.50 -15.52 -0.51
CA PHE A 48 -1.20 -15.45 -1.18
C PHE A 48 -0.46 -14.19 -0.73
N LEU A 49 0.72 -14.34 -0.15
CA LEU A 49 1.52 -13.21 0.34
C LEU A 49 2.77 -13.06 -0.52
N LEU A 50 2.79 -12.04 -1.38
CA LEU A 50 3.98 -11.73 -2.15
C LEU A 50 5.03 -11.08 -1.25
N VAL A 51 6.16 -11.75 -1.06
CA VAL A 51 7.25 -11.31 -0.19
C VAL A 51 8.59 -11.42 -0.90
N ARG A 52 9.42 -10.39 -0.75
CA ARG A 52 10.76 -10.36 -1.34
C ARG A 52 11.63 -11.42 -0.64
N ALA A 53 12.02 -12.44 -1.37
CA ALA A 53 12.85 -13.54 -0.90
C ALA A 53 13.55 -14.19 -2.09
N THR A 54 14.64 -14.91 -1.84
CA THR A 54 15.41 -15.63 -2.87
C THR A 54 14.73 -16.91 -3.35
N ASP A 55 13.93 -17.53 -2.48
CA ASP A 55 13.31 -18.84 -2.67
C ASP A 55 12.11 -19.01 -1.73
N ASP A 56 11.33 -20.07 -1.95
CA ASP A 56 10.11 -20.38 -1.20
C ASP A 56 10.38 -20.62 0.29
N GLU A 57 11.51 -21.24 0.65
CA GLU A 57 11.92 -21.48 2.04
C GLU A 57 12.15 -20.16 2.78
N SER A 58 12.89 -19.26 2.15
CA SER A 58 13.16 -17.92 2.65
C SER A 58 11.89 -17.09 2.74
N ALA A 59 10.98 -17.21 1.77
CA ALA A 59 9.67 -16.56 1.83
C ALA A 59 8.85 -17.04 3.02
N ARG A 60 8.80 -18.36 3.26
CA ARG A 60 8.08 -18.95 4.39
C ARG A 60 8.66 -18.52 5.73
N ARG A 61 9.98 -18.59 5.88
CA ARG A 61 10.68 -18.13 7.08
C ARG A 61 10.42 -16.64 7.34
N ARG A 62 10.42 -15.83 6.28
CA ARG A 62 10.16 -14.39 6.36
C ARG A 62 8.73 -14.11 6.80
N VAL A 63 7.74 -14.79 6.23
CA VAL A 63 6.34 -14.68 6.68
C VAL A 63 6.21 -15.11 8.14
N GLN A 64 6.81 -16.23 8.52
CA GLN A 64 6.79 -16.70 9.90
C GLN A 64 7.40 -15.67 10.88
N THR A 65 8.57 -15.12 10.55
CA THR A 65 9.33 -14.25 11.46
C THR A 65 8.78 -12.81 11.47
N GLU A 66 8.54 -12.26 10.29
CA GLU A 66 8.16 -10.85 10.13
C GLU A 66 6.65 -10.64 10.21
N VAL A 67 5.81 -11.65 9.98
CA VAL A 67 4.35 -11.49 9.87
C VAL A 67 3.65 -12.27 10.98
N THR A 68 3.51 -13.59 10.87
CA THR A 68 2.66 -14.40 11.76
C THR A 68 3.26 -14.58 13.16
N GLY A 69 4.59 -14.45 13.30
CA GLY A 69 5.30 -14.46 14.57
C GLY A 69 5.21 -13.14 15.35
N ARG A 70 4.61 -12.09 14.78
CA ARG A 70 4.44 -10.81 15.49
C ARG A 70 3.34 -10.88 16.54
N GLU A 71 3.41 -10.00 17.52
CA GLU A 71 2.49 -9.96 18.67
C GLU A 71 1.03 -9.68 18.28
N ILE A 72 0.77 -8.98 17.16
CA ILE A 72 -0.59 -8.77 16.67
C ILE A 72 -1.36 -10.08 16.40
N PHE A 73 -0.66 -11.18 16.08
CA PHE A 73 -1.24 -12.50 15.88
C PHE A 73 -1.48 -13.28 17.19
N GLN A 74 -1.25 -12.68 18.36
CA GLN A 74 -1.42 -13.35 19.65
C GLN A 74 -2.84 -13.87 19.87
N VAL A 75 -3.86 -13.07 19.53
CA VAL A 75 -5.26 -13.48 19.68
C VAL A 75 -5.58 -14.72 18.82
N LEU A 76 -5.02 -14.80 17.60
CA LEU A 76 -5.13 -15.99 16.76
C LEU A 76 -4.37 -17.18 17.36
N ARG A 77 -3.15 -16.98 17.89
CA ARG A 77 -2.39 -18.03 18.57
C ARG A 77 -3.13 -18.59 19.77
N GLU A 78 -3.71 -17.73 20.60
CA GLU A 78 -4.51 -18.14 21.76
C GLU A 78 -5.77 -18.91 21.34
N LYS A 79 -6.45 -18.44 20.30
CA LYS A 79 -7.66 -19.09 19.76
C LYS A 79 -7.41 -20.48 19.21
N HIS A 80 -6.31 -20.68 18.47
CA HIS A 80 -6.00 -21.95 17.79
C HIS A 80 -5.09 -22.88 18.62
N GLY A 81 -4.43 -22.37 19.66
CA GLY A 81 -3.54 -23.15 20.52
C GLY A 81 -2.48 -23.89 19.71
N LYS A 82 -2.38 -25.22 19.91
CA LYS A 82 -1.42 -26.08 19.20
C LYS A 82 -1.67 -26.16 17.69
N GLY A 83 -2.90 -25.88 17.22
CA GLY A 83 -3.26 -25.91 15.80
C GLY A 83 -3.04 -24.58 15.07
N PHE A 84 -2.37 -23.61 15.69
CA PHE A 84 -2.12 -22.31 15.05
C PHE A 84 -1.26 -22.44 13.79
N GLU A 85 -0.16 -23.20 13.86
CA GLU A 85 0.74 -23.37 12.71
C GLU A 85 0.03 -24.09 11.56
N ASP A 86 -0.73 -25.15 11.85
CA ASP A 86 -1.53 -25.87 10.84
C ASP A 86 -2.56 -24.94 10.18
N PHE A 87 -3.24 -24.10 10.97
CA PHE A 87 -4.19 -23.11 10.45
C PHE A 87 -3.49 -22.07 9.55
N ILE A 88 -2.32 -21.56 9.94
CA ILE A 88 -1.56 -20.63 9.11
C ILE A 88 -1.11 -21.32 7.81
N GLU A 89 -0.60 -22.55 7.86
CA GLU A 89 -0.16 -23.28 6.68
C GLU A 89 -1.33 -23.59 5.72
N GLU A 90 -2.50 -23.93 6.29
CA GLU A 90 -3.73 -24.12 5.51
C GLU A 90 -4.14 -22.83 4.80
N LYS A 91 -4.12 -21.68 5.48
CA LYS A 91 -4.67 -20.42 4.96
C LYS A 91 -3.68 -19.55 4.19
N VAL A 92 -2.39 -19.60 4.52
CA VAL A 92 -1.38 -18.66 4.01
C VAL A 92 -0.45 -19.36 3.03
N CYS A 93 -0.21 -18.74 1.88
CA CYS A 93 0.77 -19.19 0.88
C CYS A 93 1.78 -18.06 0.64
N PRO A 94 2.99 -18.14 1.20
CA PRO A 94 4.08 -17.23 0.85
C PRO A 94 4.50 -17.42 -0.61
N LEU A 95 4.66 -16.31 -1.33
CA LEU A 95 5.18 -16.28 -2.70
C LEU A 95 6.50 -15.50 -2.71
N ALA A 96 7.60 -16.17 -3.03
CA ALA A 96 8.91 -15.55 -3.19
C ALA A 96 8.93 -14.72 -4.48
N GLY A 97 8.79 -13.40 -4.36
CA GLY A 97 8.76 -12.51 -5.52
C GLY A 97 8.79 -11.03 -5.14
N ASP A 98 8.91 -10.18 -6.15
CA ASP A 98 9.02 -8.74 -5.98
C ASP A 98 8.19 -7.99 -7.04
N VAL A 99 7.40 -7.02 -6.59
CA VAL A 99 6.58 -6.17 -7.47
C VAL A 99 7.40 -5.39 -8.48
N MET A 100 8.70 -5.22 -8.25
CA MET A 100 9.62 -4.55 -9.18
C MET A 100 9.82 -5.32 -10.50
N TYR A 101 9.58 -6.64 -10.51
CA TYR A 101 9.80 -7.47 -11.68
C TYR A 101 8.50 -7.81 -12.41
N GLU A 102 8.62 -8.04 -13.72
CA GLU A 102 7.53 -8.64 -14.51
C GLU A 102 7.11 -9.97 -13.90
N ASP A 103 5.79 -10.20 -13.82
CA ASP A 103 5.20 -11.39 -13.20
C ASP A 103 5.71 -11.69 -11.78
N PHE A 104 6.14 -10.63 -11.10
CA PHE A 104 6.74 -10.63 -9.77
C PHE A 104 8.02 -11.46 -9.64
N GLY A 105 8.63 -11.87 -10.76
CA GLY A 105 9.74 -12.82 -10.78
C GLY A 105 9.33 -14.27 -10.46
N LEU A 106 8.02 -14.57 -10.48
CA LEU A 106 7.52 -15.93 -10.28
C LEU A 106 7.74 -16.78 -11.53
N ASP A 107 7.92 -18.09 -11.33
CA ASP A 107 7.92 -19.03 -12.44
C ASP A 107 6.53 -19.14 -13.10
N THR A 108 6.52 -19.53 -14.38
CA THR A 108 5.30 -19.62 -15.19
C THR A 108 4.23 -20.54 -14.61
N ALA A 109 4.62 -21.61 -13.91
CA ALA A 109 3.67 -22.56 -13.36
C ALA A 109 2.94 -21.95 -12.15
N LYS A 110 3.69 -21.37 -11.22
CA LYS A 110 3.17 -20.68 -10.03
C LYS A 110 2.34 -19.46 -10.41
N LEU A 111 2.80 -18.68 -11.38
CA LEU A 111 2.03 -17.55 -11.91
C LEU A 111 0.67 -17.99 -12.46
N LYS A 112 0.64 -19.08 -13.23
CA LYS A 112 -0.59 -19.63 -13.83
C LYS A 112 -1.53 -20.20 -12.77
N GLU A 113 -0.99 -20.81 -11.72
CA GLU A 113 -1.78 -21.29 -10.57
C GLU A 113 -2.45 -20.11 -9.85
N VAL A 114 -1.67 -19.12 -9.42
CA VAL A 114 -2.16 -17.99 -8.64
C VAL A 114 -3.15 -17.15 -9.46
N SER A 115 -2.83 -16.81 -10.71
CA SER A 115 -3.71 -15.99 -11.56
C SER A 115 -5.07 -16.63 -11.87
N LYS A 116 -5.17 -17.97 -11.87
CA LYS A 116 -6.45 -18.66 -12.11
C LYS A 116 -7.40 -18.61 -10.92
N ASP A 117 -6.88 -18.43 -9.72
CA ASP A 117 -7.63 -18.64 -8.50
C ASP A 117 -7.84 -17.38 -7.67
N VAL A 118 -7.04 -16.33 -7.85
CA VAL A 118 -7.19 -15.06 -7.14
C VAL A 118 -8.52 -14.37 -7.47
N ASP A 119 -9.30 -14.08 -6.42
CA ASP A 119 -10.53 -13.28 -6.49
C ASP A 119 -10.28 -11.81 -6.14
N ILE A 120 -9.34 -11.53 -5.23
CA ILE A 120 -9.07 -10.19 -4.71
C ILE A 120 -7.57 -9.94 -4.70
N ILE A 121 -7.15 -8.78 -5.20
CA ILE A 121 -5.77 -8.30 -5.04
C ILE A 121 -5.79 -7.07 -4.13
N VAL A 122 -5.00 -7.10 -3.07
CA VAL A 122 -4.70 -5.94 -2.21
C VAL A 122 -3.26 -5.55 -2.42
N ASN A 123 -3.06 -4.46 -3.17
CA ASN A 123 -1.76 -3.89 -3.44
C ASN A 123 -1.38 -2.85 -2.39
N GLY A 124 -0.64 -3.29 -1.37
CA GLY A 124 -0.09 -2.43 -0.30
C GLY A 124 1.43 -2.30 -0.32
N ALA A 125 2.12 -2.96 -1.27
CA ALA A 125 3.56 -2.81 -1.43
C ALA A 125 3.91 -1.40 -1.89
N ALA A 126 4.72 -0.71 -1.08
CA ALA A 126 5.28 0.59 -1.40
C ALA A 126 6.55 0.82 -0.59
N THR A 127 7.45 1.63 -1.14
CA THR A 127 8.46 2.29 -0.31
C THR A 127 7.87 3.58 0.23
N THR A 128 7.69 3.66 1.54
CA THR A 128 7.05 4.78 2.26
C THR A 128 8.04 5.80 2.85
N ASN A 129 9.33 5.60 2.58
CA ASN A 129 10.39 6.49 3.05
C ASN A 129 10.42 7.76 2.17
N PHE A 130 10.16 8.92 2.80
CA PHE A 130 10.12 10.21 2.11
C PHE A 130 11.45 10.64 1.48
N TYR A 131 12.56 10.08 1.96
CA TYR A 131 13.91 10.35 1.48
C TYR A 131 14.62 9.08 0.99
N GLU A 132 13.87 8.23 0.29
CA GLU A 132 14.41 7.08 -0.43
C GLU A 132 15.02 7.49 -1.78
N ARG A 133 15.95 6.67 -2.28
CA ARG A 133 16.45 6.79 -3.65
C ARG A 133 15.30 6.78 -4.66
N TYR A 134 15.43 7.61 -5.69
CA TYR A 134 14.37 7.76 -6.69
C TYR A 134 14.12 6.49 -7.50
N ASP A 135 15.17 5.78 -7.91
CA ASP A 135 15.06 4.50 -8.63
C ASP A 135 14.28 3.46 -7.83
N VAL A 136 14.65 3.23 -6.57
CA VAL A 136 13.95 2.27 -5.71
C VAL A 136 12.48 2.64 -5.52
N SER A 137 12.20 3.93 -5.30
CA SER A 137 10.83 4.42 -5.13
C SER A 137 10.02 4.29 -6.42
N PHE A 138 10.63 4.58 -7.57
CA PHE A 138 10.01 4.50 -8.88
C PHE A 138 9.69 3.04 -9.23
N ASP A 139 10.67 2.15 -9.13
CA ASP A 139 10.48 0.72 -9.42
C ASP A 139 9.41 0.10 -8.52
N THR A 140 9.39 0.44 -7.23
CA THR A 140 8.41 -0.13 -6.29
C THR A 140 7.02 0.47 -6.47
N ASN A 141 6.89 1.80 -6.45
CA ASN A 141 5.60 2.47 -6.36
C ASN A 141 4.96 2.70 -7.73
N VAL A 142 5.77 2.89 -8.77
CA VAL A 142 5.32 3.20 -10.14
C VAL A 142 5.28 1.94 -10.98
N LEU A 143 6.43 1.29 -11.17
CA LEU A 143 6.49 0.05 -11.96
C LEU A 143 5.78 -1.08 -11.23
N GLY A 144 5.87 -1.17 -9.90
CA GLY A 144 5.10 -2.16 -9.15
C GLY A 144 3.58 -2.02 -9.31
N ALA A 145 3.05 -0.80 -9.42
CA ALA A 145 1.63 -0.60 -9.75
C ALA A 145 1.30 -1.11 -11.16
N LYS A 146 2.19 -0.88 -12.14
CA LYS A 146 2.08 -1.43 -13.49
C LYS A 146 2.11 -2.96 -13.50
N GLN A 147 3.05 -3.59 -12.78
CA GLN A 147 3.15 -5.05 -12.73
C GLN A 147 1.93 -5.70 -12.08
N ILE A 148 1.42 -5.09 -11.01
CA ILE A 148 0.18 -5.53 -10.38
C ILE A 148 -1.01 -5.42 -11.34
N CYS A 149 -1.11 -4.32 -12.08
CA CYS A 149 -2.16 -4.16 -13.08
C CYS A 149 -2.06 -5.21 -14.20
N ALA A 150 -0.84 -5.48 -14.68
CA ALA A 150 -0.59 -6.51 -15.69
C ALA A 150 -0.97 -7.91 -15.20
N PHE A 151 -0.60 -8.26 -13.96
CA PHE A 151 -1.00 -9.52 -13.33
C PHE A 151 -2.53 -9.60 -13.13
N ALA A 152 -3.15 -8.52 -12.68
CA ALA A 152 -4.61 -8.45 -12.48
C ALA A 152 -5.37 -8.73 -13.79
N ASN A 153 -4.88 -8.24 -14.94
CA ASN A 153 -5.46 -8.54 -16.26
C ASN A 153 -5.35 -10.03 -16.65
N LYS A 154 -4.41 -10.78 -16.07
CA LYS A 154 -4.30 -12.24 -16.25
C LYS A 154 -5.30 -13.01 -15.36
N CYS A 155 -5.92 -12.35 -14.38
CA CYS A 155 -6.78 -12.98 -13.39
C CYS A 155 -8.25 -13.04 -13.84
N THR A 156 -8.66 -14.17 -14.41
CA THR A 156 -10.01 -14.36 -14.97
C THR A 156 -11.17 -14.34 -13.95
N LYS A 157 -10.88 -14.60 -12.66
CA LYS A 157 -11.88 -14.60 -11.57
C LYS A 157 -11.90 -13.30 -10.77
N LEU A 158 -11.03 -12.35 -11.09
CA LEU A 158 -10.81 -11.17 -10.27
C LEU A 158 -12.09 -10.37 -10.08
N LYS A 159 -12.45 -10.15 -8.82
CA LYS A 159 -13.59 -9.35 -8.39
C LYS A 159 -13.19 -7.96 -7.97
N MET A 160 -11.96 -7.76 -7.50
CA MET A 160 -11.47 -6.47 -7.05
C MET A 160 -9.94 -6.39 -7.07
N LEU A 161 -9.42 -5.27 -7.57
CA LEU A 161 -8.05 -4.81 -7.31
C LEU A 161 -8.10 -3.57 -6.41
N LEU A 162 -7.74 -3.72 -5.14
CA LEU A 162 -7.59 -2.63 -4.20
C LEU A 162 -6.15 -2.14 -4.21
N HIS A 163 -5.92 -0.86 -4.50
CA HIS A 163 -4.63 -0.20 -4.44
C HIS A 163 -4.57 0.77 -3.28
N VAL A 164 -3.60 0.58 -2.38
CA VAL A 164 -3.36 1.48 -1.26
C VAL A 164 -2.45 2.60 -1.74
N SER A 165 -3.01 3.80 -1.87
CA SER A 165 -2.30 5.04 -2.15
C SER A 165 -2.10 5.87 -0.88
N THR A 166 -2.19 7.20 -0.96
CA THR A 166 -2.11 8.11 0.19
C THR A 166 -2.89 9.39 -0.08
N ALA A 167 -3.51 9.99 0.92
CA ALA A 167 -4.21 11.29 0.80
C ALA A 167 -3.27 12.40 0.29
N TYR A 168 -1.99 12.28 0.61
CA TYR A 168 -0.97 13.27 0.29
C TYR A 168 -0.63 13.35 -1.20
N VAL A 169 -1.11 12.44 -2.07
CA VAL A 169 -0.97 12.59 -3.53
C VAL A 169 -1.56 13.90 -4.06
N SER A 170 -2.44 14.54 -3.28
CA SER A 170 -2.98 15.87 -3.55
C SER A 170 -2.00 17.00 -3.24
N GLY A 171 -0.80 16.70 -2.73
CA GLY A 171 0.25 17.64 -2.38
C GLY A 171 -0.15 18.56 -1.22
N GLU A 172 0.14 19.84 -1.39
CA GLU A 172 -0.11 20.91 -0.41
C GLU A 172 -1.34 21.74 -0.77
N GLN A 173 -2.29 21.16 -1.53
CA GLN A 173 -3.53 21.84 -1.88
C GLN A 173 -4.40 22.09 -0.64
N GLU A 174 -5.05 23.25 -0.61
CA GLU A 174 -5.92 23.68 0.48
C GLU A 174 -7.41 23.58 0.10
N GLY A 175 -8.27 23.50 1.11
CA GLY A 175 -9.73 23.47 0.95
C GLY A 175 -10.30 22.08 0.68
N LEU A 176 -11.50 22.03 0.09
CA LEU A 176 -12.20 20.79 -0.20
C LEU A 176 -11.62 20.11 -1.44
N ILE A 177 -10.88 19.02 -1.25
CA ILE A 177 -10.32 18.21 -2.33
C ILE A 177 -11.27 17.06 -2.63
N LEU A 178 -11.77 17.00 -3.87
CA LEU A 178 -12.67 15.93 -4.33
C LEU A 178 -11.87 14.69 -4.75
N GLU A 179 -12.43 13.52 -4.50
CA GLU A 179 -11.88 12.23 -4.95
C GLU A 179 -11.96 12.11 -6.48
N LYS A 180 -10.91 12.60 -7.15
CA LYS A 180 -10.76 12.52 -8.61
C LYS A 180 -9.63 11.56 -8.99
N PRO A 181 -9.80 10.79 -10.09
CA PRO A 181 -8.70 10.03 -10.67
C PRO A 181 -7.57 10.96 -11.14
N PHE A 182 -6.32 10.52 -11.00
CA PHE A 182 -5.19 11.18 -11.64
C PHE A 182 -5.16 10.82 -13.13
N MET A 183 -5.18 11.83 -13.98
CA MET A 183 -5.03 11.66 -15.42
C MET A 183 -3.55 11.49 -15.78
N MET A 184 -3.28 10.69 -16.82
CA MET A 184 -1.92 10.50 -17.31
C MET A 184 -1.27 11.85 -17.67
N GLY A 185 -0.10 12.08 -17.08
CA GLY A 185 0.69 13.30 -17.25
C GLY A 185 0.16 14.57 -16.59
N GLY A 186 -0.91 14.48 -15.79
CA GLY A 186 -1.34 15.56 -14.91
C GLY A 186 -0.33 15.84 -13.79
N THR A 187 -0.23 17.08 -13.34
CA THR A 187 0.69 17.52 -12.29
C THR A 187 -0.01 18.47 -11.33
N LEU A 188 0.59 18.70 -10.15
CA LEU A 188 0.06 19.69 -9.20
C LEU A 188 0.57 21.11 -9.51
N ARG A 189 1.69 21.22 -10.25
CA ARG A 189 2.23 22.51 -10.69
C ARG A 189 1.67 22.90 -12.05
N GLU A 190 0.93 23.99 -12.10
CA GLU A 190 0.40 24.55 -13.34
C GLU A 190 1.48 24.76 -14.41
N GLY A 191 1.11 24.50 -15.68
CA GLY A 191 1.99 24.66 -16.83
C GLY A 191 3.05 23.56 -17.00
N THR A 192 3.00 22.48 -16.20
CA THR A 192 3.88 21.32 -16.36
C THR A 192 3.13 20.09 -16.85
N HIS A 193 3.84 19.17 -17.50
CA HIS A 193 3.31 17.88 -17.94
C HIS A 193 4.30 16.78 -17.58
N LEU A 194 3.81 15.71 -16.96
CA LEU A 194 4.63 14.60 -16.49
C LEU A 194 4.64 13.45 -17.50
N ASP A 195 5.80 13.17 -18.07
CA ASP A 195 6.01 11.94 -18.83
C ASP A 195 6.76 10.91 -17.97
N ILE A 196 6.04 9.86 -17.57
CA ILE A 196 6.56 8.78 -16.71
C ILE A 196 7.70 8.01 -17.42
N GLU A 197 7.65 7.85 -18.74
CA GLU A 197 8.71 7.18 -19.48
C GLU A 197 9.98 8.02 -19.53
N SER A 198 9.84 9.33 -19.73
CA SER A 198 10.95 10.28 -19.61
C SER A 198 11.60 10.25 -18.21
N GLU A 199 10.82 10.12 -17.14
CA GLU A 199 11.36 9.95 -15.78
C GLU A 199 12.15 8.65 -15.61
N LEU A 200 11.65 7.54 -16.17
CA LEU A 200 12.38 6.27 -16.16
C LEU A 200 13.72 6.37 -16.93
N ASN A 201 13.71 7.05 -18.07
CA ASN A 201 14.92 7.27 -18.87
C ASN A 201 15.93 8.17 -18.12
N LEU A 202 15.45 9.20 -17.42
CA LEU A 202 16.27 10.06 -16.57
C LEU A 202 16.96 9.27 -15.44
N ILE A 203 16.21 8.40 -14.76
CA ILE A 203 16.73 7.50 -13.73
C ILE A 203 17.86 6.62 -14.29
N LYS A 204 17.59 5.94 -15.41
CA LYS A 204 18.56 5.05 -16.06
C LYS A 204 19.82 5.80 -16.49
N HIS A 205 19.67 6.97 -17.10
CA HIS A 205 20.79 7.79 -17.53
C HIS A 205 21.66 8.23 -16.34
N THR A 206 21.03 8.67 -15.25
CA THR A 206 21.73 9.08 -14.03
C THR A 206 22.50 7.91 -13.41
N GLN A 207 21.92 6.71 -13.38
CA GLN A 207 22.62 5.50 -12.90
C GLN A 207 23.83 5.15 -13.79
N ILE A 208 23.71 5.27 -15.11
CA ILE A 208 24.83 5.03 -16.05
C ILE A 208 25.96 6.04 -15.81
N GLU A 209 25.62 7.32 -15.67
CA GLU A 209 26.60 8.39 -15.40
C GLU A 209 27.32 8.17 -14.07
N LEU A 210 26.59 7.82 -13.00
CA LEU A 210 27.18 7.51 -11.70
C LEU A 210 28.15 6.33 -11.77
N LYS A 211 27.81 5.28 -12.52
CA LYS A 211 28.69 4.13 -12.76
C LYS A 211 29.92 4.51 -13.57
N ALA A 212 29.77 5.29 -14.64
CA ALA A 212 30.87 5.75 -15.48
C ALA A 212 31.88 6.61 -14.71
N ASN A 213 31.39 7.39 -13.74
CA ASN A 213 32.21 8.23 -12.86
C ASN A 213 32.76 7.48 -11.63
N CYS A 214 32.63 6.14 -11.57
CA CYS A 214 33.05 5.33 -10.43
C CYS A 214 32.53 5.86 -9.08
N ALA A 215 31.28 6.34 -9.05
CA ALA A 215 30.70 6.91 -7.85
C ALA A 215 30.64 5.88 -6.72
N THR A 216 30.96 6.32 -5.50
CA THR A 216 30.79 5.49 -4.31
C THR A 216 29.30 5.21 -4.05
N ASP A 217 28.95 4.10 -3.39
CA ASP A 217 27.56 3.78 -2.99
C ASP A 217 26.91 4.93 -2.20
N LYS A 218 27.68 5.61 -1.34
CA LYS A 218 27.20 6.80 -0.61
C LYS A 218 26.85 7.96 -1.53
N ALA A 219 27.68 8.22 -2.56
CA ALA A 219 27.42 9.26 -3.54
C ALA A 219 26.21 8.91 -4.41
N GLU A 220 26.11 7.66 -4.89
CA GLU A 220 24.96 7.18 -5.67
C GLU A 220 23.66 7.35 -4.88
N ARG A 221 23.62 6.87 -3.63
CA ARG A 221 22.45 7.01 -2.76
C ARG A 221 22.04 8.47 -2.57
N LYS A 222 23.02 9.35 -2.35
CA LYS A 222 22.75 10.79 -2.16
C LYS A 222 22.17 11.41 -3.44
N THR A 223 22.83 11.19 -4.59
CA THR A 223 22.38 11.73 -5.88
C THR A 223 20.98 11.26 -6.23
N MET A 224 20.68 9.97 -6.05
CA MET A 224 19.35 9.43 -6.36
C MET A 224 18.25 9.96 -5.44
N LYS A 225 18.56 10.24 -4.17
CA LYS A 225 17.60 10.89 -3.25
C LYS A 225 17.33 12.34 -3.65
N GLU A 226 18.38 13.09 -3.95
CA GLU A 226 18.29 14.48 -4.38
C GLU A 226 17.55 14.63 -5.71
N LEU A 227 17.81 13.71 -6.66
CA LEU A 227 17.09 13.65 -7.93
C LEU A 227 15.58 13.49 -7.71
N GLY A 228 15.16 12.49 -6.93
CA GLY A 228 13.74 12.25 -6.66
C GLY A 228 13.05 13.45 -6.02
N LEU A 229 13.70 14.08 -5.05
CA LEU A 229 13.17 15.28 -4.39
C LEU A 229 13.07 16.46 -5.36
N LYS A 230 14.08 16.66 -6.22
CA LYS A 230 14.07 17.69 -7.26
C LYS A 230 12.93 17.48 -8.26
N ARG A 231 12.71 16.23 -8.71
CA ARG A 231 11.62 15.90 -9.65
C ARG A 231 10.25 16.05 -9.02
N ALA A 232 10.06 15.57 -7.79
CA ALA A 232 8.81 15.76 -7.05
C ALA A 232 8.42 17.25 -6.95
N ARG A 233 9.35 18.09 -6.48
CA ARG A 233 9.12 19.54 -6.35
C ARG A 233 8.92 20.22 -7.70
N HIS A 234 9.60 19.76 -8.75
CA HIS A 234 9.44 20.30 -10.09
C HIS A 234 7.99 20.20 -10.58
N PHE A 235 7.32 19.08 -10.29
CA PHE A 235 5.93 18.82 -10.69
C PHE A 235 4.88 19.16 -9.60
N GLY A 236 5.30 19.72 -8.46
CA GLY A 236 4.42 20.25 -7.41
C GLY A 236 4.12 19.27 -6.27
N TRP A 237 4.80 18.13 -6.18
CA TRP A 237 4.71 17.24 -5.02
C TRP A 237 5.80 17.52 -3.99
N PRO A 238 5.51 17.36 -2.68
CA PRO A 238 6.43 17.77 -1.61
C PRO A 238 7.65 16.84 -1.48
N ASN A 239 7.51 15.57 -1.85
CA ASN A 239 8.56 14.57 -1.72
C ASN A 239 8.42 13.39 -2.70
N THR A 240 9.47 12.57 -2.81
CA THR A 240 9.57 11.43 -3.73
C THR A 240 8.50 10.36 -3.51
N TYR A 241 8.12 10.10 -2.25
CA TYR A 241 7.11 9.09 -1.92
C TYR A 241 5.76 9.48 -2.52
N VAL A 242 5.29 10.69 -2.21
CA VAL A 242 4.01 11.20 -2.70
C VAL A 242 3.99 11.24 -4.23
N PHE A 243 5.08 11.74 -4.82
CA PHE A 243 5.23 11.84 -6.27
C PHE A 243 5.14 10.47 -6.97
N THR A 244 5.84 9.46 -6.45
CA THR A 244 5.81 8.12 -7.02
C THR A 244 4.49 7.39 -6.78
N LYS A 245 3.77 7.69 -5.69
CA LYS A 245 2.39 7.21 -5.49
C LYS A 245 1.41 7.81 -6.51
N ALA A 246 1.52 9.11 -6.79
CA ALA A 246 0.71 9.76 -7.82
C ALA A 246 0.97 9.15 -9.21
N MET A 247 2.25 8.91 -9.58
CA MET A 247 2.61 8.22 -10.82
C MET A 247 2.06 6.78 -10.88
N GLY A 248 2.11 6.05 -9.77
CA GLY A 248 1.50 4.71 -9.67
C GLY A 248 -0.01 4.73 -9.89
N GLU A 249 -0.73 5.72 -9.35
CA GLU A 249 -2.15 5.91 -9.61
C GLU A 249 -2.45 6.24 -11.08
N MET A 250 -1.62 7.08 -11.72
CA MET A 250 -1.77 7.42 -13.14
C MET A 250 -1.61 6.18 -14.03
N LEU A 251 -0.57 5.38 -13.80
CA LEU A 251 -0.35 4.15 -14.55
C LEU A 251 -1.49 3.16 -14.32
N LEU A 252 -1.91 2.97 -13.07
CA LEU A 252 -3.01 2.07 -12.74
C LEU A 252 -4.32 2.53 -13.41
N GLY A 253 -4.65 3.82 -13.32
CA GLY A 253 -5.84 4.39 -13.94
C GLY A 253 -5.85 4.30 -15.47
N HIS A 254 -4.68 4.43 -16.10
CA HIS A 254 -4.53 4.31 -17.54
C HIS A 254 -4.53 2.86 -18.05
N LEU A 255 -3.87 1.95 -17.34
CA LEU A 255 -3.66 0.56 -17.80
C LEU A 255 -4.75 -0.41 -17.34
N ARG A 256 -5.64 0.00 -16.42
CA ARG A 256 -6.62 -0.92 -15.82
C ARG A 256 -7.60 -1.56 -16.81
N GLY A 257 -7.87 -0.94 -17.96
CA GLY A 257 -8.96 -1.38 -18.84
C GLY A 257 -10.27 -1.50 -18.06
N ASP A 258 -10.88 -2.69 -18.09
CA ASP A 258 -12.14 -3.01 -17.41
C ASP A 258 -11.95 -3.57 -15.98
N LEU A 259 -10.71 -3.56 -15.45
CA LEU A 259 -10.46 -4.10 -14.11
C LEU A 259 -11.27 -3.33 -13.03
N PRO A 260 -11.86 -4.05 -12.06
CA PRO A 260 -12.57 -3.45 -10.93
C PRO A 260 -11.58 -2.87 -9.92
N VAL A 261 -11.05 -1.69 -10.21
CA VAL A 261 -10.04 -1.01 -9.38
C VAL A 261 -10.69 -0.12 -8.33
N VAL A 262 -10.26 -0.30 -7.07
CA VAL A 262 -10.53 0.61 -5.95
C VAL A 262 -9.22 1.21 -5.51
N ILE A 263 -9.14 2.54 -5.44
CA ILE A 263 -7.97 3.26 -4.89
C ILE A 263 -8.38 3.82 -3.54
N ILE A 264 -7.66 3.47 -2.48
CA ILE A 264 -7.82 4.08 -1.17
C ILE A 264 -6.65 5.01 -0.89
N ARG A 265 -6.92 6.19 -0.32
CA ARG A 265 -5.92 7.22 -0.06
C ARG A 265 -5.87 7.54 1.44
N PRO A 266 -5.30 6.67 2.28
CA PRO A 266 -5.17 6.93 3.72
C PRO A 266 -4.27 8.15 4.01
N SER A 267 -4.56 8.85 5.10
CA SER A 267 -3.70 9.87 5.71
C SER A 267 -2.63 9.20 6.60
N ILE A 268 -2.17 9.85 7.68
CA ILE A 268 -1.19 9.27 8.60
C ILE A 268 -1.83 8.13 9.38
N ILE A 269 -1.36 6.91 9.12
CA ILE A 269 -1.79 5.72 9.87
C ILE A 269 -0.96 5.60 11.16
N THR A 270 -1.62 5.50 12.31
CA THR A 270 -0.99 5.24 13.63
C THR A 270 -1.44 3.90 14.23
N SER A 271 -1.20 3.70 15.53
CA SER A 271 -1.49 2.48 16.29
C SER A 271 -2.95 2.00 16.19
N LEU A 272 -3.17 0.75 16.59
CA LEU A 272 -4.50 0.16 16.66
C LEU A 272 -5.35 0.80 17.76
N LEU A 273 -6.60 1.18 17.46
CA LEU A 273 -7.46 1.78 18.49
C LEU A 273 -7.94 0.77 19.53
N LYS A 274 -8.32 -0.44 19.06
CA LYS A 274 -9.02 -1.43 19.90
C LYS A 274 -8.62 -2.88 19.65
N GLU A 275 -8.83 -3.43 18.46
CA GLU A 275 -8.56 -4.86 18.20
C GLU A 275 -7.41 -5.06 17.20
N PRO A 276 -6.73 -6.23 17.22
CA PRO A 276 -6.78 -7.24 18.28
C PRO A 276 -6.00 -6.84 19.54
N LEU A 277 -5.14 -5.82 19.43
CA LEU A 277 -4.24 -5.39 20.49
C LEU A 277 -4.21 -3.86 20.55
N PRO A 278 -4.94 -3.22 21.49
CA PRO A 278 -4.99 -1.75 21.57
C PRO A 278 -3.60 -1.14 21.72
N GLY A 279 -3.34 -0.06 21.01
CA GLY A 279 -2.06 0.65 21.03
C GLY A 279 -0.94 -0.05 20.26
N TRP A 280 -1.18 -1.22 19.65
CA TRP A 280 -0.15 -1.88 18.86
C TRP A 280 0.27 -1.06 17.65
N MET A 281 1.57 -0.96 17.44
CA MET A 281 2.21 -0.25 16.33
C MET A 281 3.44 -1.01 15.88
N GLU A 282 3.72 -0.99 14.58
CA GLU A 282 4.93 -1.62 14.05
C GLU A 282 6.07 -0.64 13.89
N GLY A 283 6.98 -0.69 14.87
CA GLY A 283 8.11 0.24 14.97
C GLY A 283 7.64 1.67 15.22
N VAL A 284 8.60 2.60 15.35
CA VAL A 284 8.29 4.01 15.58
C VAL A 284 8.27 4.72 14.23
N ARG A 285 7.11 5.24 13.80
CA ARG A 285 6.94 5.93 12.51
C ARG A 285 6.52 7.37 12.72
N THR A 286 7.06 8.28 11.91
CA THR A 286 6.68 9.71 11.81
C THR A 286 6.06 10.29 13.09
N ILE A 287 4.73 10.31 13.22
CA ILE A 287 4.03 10.92 14.37
C ILE A 287 4.23 10.16 15.69
N ASP A 288 4.43 8.85 15.65
CA ASP A 288 4.68 8.03 16.83
C ASP A 288 5.97 8.44 17.55
N SER A 289 6.95 8.98 16.82
CA SER A 289 8.18 9.51 17.41
C SER A 289 7.93 10.74 18.30
N VAL A 290 6.94 11.56 17.95
CA VAL A 290 6.50 12.71 18.75
C VAL A 290 5.84 12.21 20.03
N PHE A 291 4.92 11.27 19.93
CA PHE A 291 4.24 10.68 21.09
C PHE A 291 5.21 9.99 22.05
N LEU A 292 6.13 9.17 21.53
CA LEU A 292 7.13 8.50 22.36
C LEU A 292 8.15 9.46 22.96
N GLY A 293 8.57 10.49 22.21
CA GLY A 293 9.45 11.53 22.72
C GLY A 293 8.83 12.28 23.90
N TYR A 294 7.54 12.61 23.78
CA TYR A 294 6.78 13.25 24.85
C TYR A 294 6.60 12.32 26.05
N ALA A 295 6.17 11.07 25.84
CA ALA A 295 5.97 10.08 26.90
C ALA A 295 7.25 9.76 27.67
N LYS A 296 8.40 9.76 26.99
CA LYS A 296 9.73 9.57 27.60
C LYS A 296 10.32 10.85 28.18
N GLN A 297 9.60 11.97 28.13
CA GLN A 297 10.08 13.30 28.55
C GLN A 297 11.34 13.80 27.81
N ALA A 298 11.70 13.16 26.70
CA ALA A 298 12.79 13.60 25.83
C ALA A 298 12.37 14.80 24.97
N LEU A 299 11.07 14.93 24.70
CA LEU A 299 10.46 16.09 24.03
C LEU A 299 9.56 16.82 25.03
N LYS A 300 10.00 17.98 25.52
CA LYS A 300 9.26 18.77 26.53
C LYS A 300 8.10 19.57 25.96
N PHE A 301 8.22 20.01 24.70
CA PHE A 301 7.19 20.72 23.96
C PHE A 301 7.36 20.47 22.47
N PHE A 302 6.27 20.56 21.71
CA PHE A 302 6.26 20.44 20.25
C PHE A 302 5.61 21.69 19.68
N LEU A 303 6.37 22.47 18.90
CA LEU A 303 5.87 23.71 18.30
C LEU A 303 4.98 23.35 17.10
N VAL A 304 3.71 23.72 17.19
CA VAL A 304 2.72 23.53 16.12
C VAL A 304 1.80 24.74 16.10
N ASP A 305 1.33 25.12 14.91
CA ASP A 305 0.23 26.09 14.82
C ASP A 305 -1.04 25.43 15.38
N PRO A 306 -1.69 25.99 16.41
CA PRO A 306 -2.89 25.40 17.02
C PRO A 306 -4.07 25.26 16.05
N ASN A 307 -4.04 25.95 14.91
CA ASN A 307 -5.06 25.83 13.86
C ASN A 307 -4.74 24.73 12.84
N THR A 308 -3.55 24.12 12.90
CA THR A 308 -3.19 23.01 12.01
C THR A 308 -4.01 21.77 12.36
N ILE A 309 -4.72 21.26 11.36
CA ILE A 309 -5.43 19.98 11.47
C ILE A 309 -4.41 18.86 11.30
N MET A 310 -4.23 18.05 12.35
CA MET A 310 -3.41 16.84 12.29
C MET A 310 -4.30 15.65 11.91
N ASP A 311 -4.34 15.30 10.63
CA ASP A 311 -5.10 14.16 10.13
C ASP A 311 -4.36 12.83 10.38
N VAL A 312 -4.70 12.19 11.49
CA VAL A 312 -4.17 10.89 11.91
C VAL A 312 -5.34 9.91 12.00
N VAL A 313 -5.23 8.82 11.27
CA VAL A 313 -6.17 7.71 11.32
C VAL A 313 -5.54 6.59 12.11
N SER A 314 -6.12 6.28 13.27
CA SER A 314 -5.84 5.03 13.95
C SER A 314 -6.39 3.89 13.11
N LEU A 315 -5.70 2.76 13.06
CA LEU A 315 -6.31 1.54 12.55
C LEU A 315 -7.36 1.08 13.57
N HIS A 316 -8.54 1.69 13.46
CA HIS A 316 -9.76 1.06 13.93
C HIS A 316 -10.06 -0.10 12.95
N PRO A 317 -10.76 -1.14 13.39
CA PRO A 317 -11.25 -2.16 12.45
C PRO A 317 -12.76 -2.05 12.14
N HIS A 318 -13.32 -0.84 12.06
CA HIS A 318 -14.68 -0.67 11.52
C HIS A 318 -14.57 -0.53 10.00
N ILE A 319 -14.78 -1.64 9.30
CA ILE A 319 -14.88 -1.64 7.84
C ILE A 319 -16.24 -1.03 7.42
N GLU A 320 -16.45 0.25 7.70
CA GLU A 320 -17.76 0.89 7.56
C GLU A 320 -17.95 1.69 6.28
N ASN A 321 -16.95 1.77 5.39
CA ASN A 321 -17.06 2.59 4.19
C ASN A 321 -16.64 1.91 2.88
N PHE A 322 -17.12 0.70 2.61
CA PHE A 322 -17.10 0.18 1.24
C PHE A 322 -18.25 0.79 0.42
N LYS A 323 -17.98 1.84 -0.36
CA LYS A 323 -18.89 2.29 -1.43
C LYS A 323 -18.19 2.13 -2.77
N SER A 324 -18.45 1.03 -3.48
CA SER A 324 -18.06 0.91 -4.88
C SER A 324 -18.99 1.78 -5.73
N THR A 325 -18.53 2.94 -6.17
CA THR A 325 -19.17 3.64 -7.29
C THR A 325 -18.64 3.06 -8.60
N THR A 326 -19.37 2.12 -9.18
CA THR A 326 -19.29 1.91 -10.63
C THR A 326 -19.93 3.12 -11.30
N HIS A 327 -19.19 3.76 -12.21
CA HIS A 327 -19.61 5.01 -12.85
C HIS A 327 -20.97 4.87 -13.55
N LYS A 328 -22.01 5.46 -12.96
CA LYS A 328 -23.15 6.01 -13.69
C LYS A 328 -23.36 7.44 -13.23
N THR A 329 -23.40 8.33 -14.21
CA THR A 329 -23.51 9.79 -14.15
C THR A 329 -24.74 10.29 -13.37
N GLN A 330 -24.56 11.03 -12.28
CA GLN A 330 -25.09 12.38 -11.99
C GLN A 330 -24.96 12.78 -10.51
N PRO A 331 -24.96 14.08 -10.17
CA PRO A 331 -24.53 14.60 -8.88
C PRO A 331 -25.71 14.84 -7.92
N SER A 332 -25.56 14.41 -6.68
CA SER A 332 -26.25 15.05 -5.55
C SER A 332 -25.27 15.18 -4.40
N LEU A 333 -25.15 16.42 -3.90
CA LEU A 333 -24.38 16.79 -2.72
C LEU A 333 -24.87 16.01 -1.50
N ASP A 334 -23.97 15.28 -0.87
CA ASP A 334 -24.02 14.97 0.55
C ASP A 334 -22.59 14.82 1.09
N ARG A 335 -22.39 15.25 2.33
CA ARG A 335 -21.09 15.42 2.97
C ARG A 335 -20.30 14.10 3.00
N PHE A 336 -19.13 14.09 2.39
CA PHE A 336 -18.18 12.96 2.43
C PHE A 336 -17.21 13.14 3.61
N ARG A 337 -17.40 12.33 4.65
CA ARG A 337 -16.34 11.93 5.58
C ARG A 337 -16.24 10.42 5.49
N GLY A 338 -15.40 9.93 4.59
CA GLY A 338 -15.12 8.51 4.44
C GLY A 338 -13.80 8.18 5.12
N THR A 339 -13.85 7.52 6.27
CA THR A 339 -12.71 6.78 6.83
C THR A 339 -12.86 5.32 6.43
N TRP A 340 -11.88 4.82 5.67
CA TRP A 340 -11.56 3.40 5.69
C TRP A 340 -10.60 3.22 6.85
N TRP A 341 -10.99 2.45 7.86
CA TRP A 341 -10.21 1.58 8.76
C TRP A 341 -11.11 1.22 9.95
#